data_AF-A0A942NC52-F1
#
_entry.id   AF-A0A942NC52-F1
#
_cell.length_a   1.000
_cell.length_b   1.000
_cell.length_c   1.000
_cell.angle_alpha   90.00
_cell.angle_beta   90.00
_cell.angle_gamma   90.00
#
_symmetry.space_group_name_H-M   'P 1'
#
loop_
_entity.id
_entity.type
_entity.pdbx_description
1 polymer ?
#
loop_
_entity_poly.entity_id
_entity_poly.type
_entity_poly.pdbx_seq_one_letter_code
_entity_poly.pdbx_strand_id
1 'polypeptide(L)'
;MKTAELAKKYFLPFFILALITFFAACQDNSIVDPEVTSDRQAMEKLVEEDSVLNSFEPNFNEDGGVGFLGKVNADIYPFKVWHRMRLVNRNLTIDIQGDTAYGVVTNTFEGILFIAATYDPNATTPDTVVQKPFTSTVTRNIIFVKIDRNANPERNWRIAAISLPEGGTQSPNIDITKFTAFLPNGDTLIITSPNDYYLIRNWQHWWRWRHIPVLQPGQEVLLRVELTSAYSDTDFVTITFGADRFGMHRLKKRFELISSTPNGNLYDKVYEQTFTPRPLAFGFFHAIVNATPKQVIFDDSTPVEMESWGVPYFVRPLP
;
A
#
# COMPACT_ATOMS: atom_id res chain seq x y z
N MET A 1 -11.40 5.71 63.95
CA MET A 1 -12.38 4.65 63.67
C MET A 1 -13.72 5.15 63.08
N LYS A 2 -13.78 6.34 62.43
CA LYS A 2 -15.01 6.89 61.82
C LYS A 2 -14.96 7.04 60.29
N THR A 3 -13.77 6.99 59.68
CA THR A 3 -13.57 7.14 58.23
C THR A 3 -13.77 5.84 57.45
N ALA A 4 -13.52 4.69 58.06
CA ALA A 4 -13.67 3.37 57.42
C ALA A 4 -15.15 2.97 57.20
N GLU A 5 -16.06 3.40 58.07
CA GLU A 5 -17.49 3.11 57.91
C GLU A 5 -18.16 3.97 56.83
N LEU A 6 -17.70 5.22 56.67
CA LEU A 6 -18.18 6.10 55.59
C LEU A 6 -17.77 5.55 54.22
N ALA A 7 -16.53 5.10 54.07
CA ALA A 7 -16.07 4.46 52.83
C ALA A 7 -16.92 3.24 52.47
N LYS A 8 -17.20 2.34 53.42
CA LYS A 8 -18.05 1.14 53.19
C LYS A 8 -19.48 1.46 52.79
N LYS A 9 -20.09 2.51 53.38
CA LYS A 9 -21.49 2.87 53.13
C LYS A 9 -21.72 3.46 51.74
N TYR A 10 -20.71 4.14 51.19
CA TYR A 10 -20.79 4.73 49.85
C TYR A 10 -20.11 3.91 48.77
N PHE A 11 -19.23 2.95 49.10
CA PHE A 11 -18.52 2.14 48.10
C PHE A 11 -19.46 1.27 47.27
N LEU A 12 -20.44 0.61 47.90
CA LEU A 12 -21.38 -0.26 47.19
C LEU A 12 -22.29 0.50 46.21
N PRO A 13 -22.94 1.63 46.58
CA PRO A 13 -23.72 2.41 45.62
C PRO A 13 -22.85 3.08 44.54
N PHE A 14 -21.62 3.51 44.86
CA PHE A 14 -20.70 4.05 43.84
C PHE A 14 -20.21 2.97 42.87
N PHE A 15 -19.96 1.75 43.35
CA PHE A 15 -19.56 0.62 42.52
C PHE A 15 -20.71 0.15 41.62
N ILE A 16 -21.95 0.15 42.12
CA ILE A 16 -23.15 -0.14 41.32
C ILE A 16 -23.38 0.97 40.27
N LEU A 17 -23.22 2.24 40.63
CA LEU A 17 -23.33 3.35 39.67
C LEU A 17 -22.24 3.28 38.60
N ALA A 18 -20.99 2.95 38.98
CA ALA A 18 -19.89 2.74 38.06
C ALA A 18 -20.15 1.56 37.11
N LEU A 19 -20.72 0.44 37.62
CA LEU A 19 -21.11 -0.71 36.80
C LEU A 19 -22.23 -0.33 35.81
N ILE A 20 -23.25 0.41 36.25
CA ILE A 20 -24.36 0.86 35.39
C ILE A 20 -23.84 1.82 34.32
N THR A 21 -22.89 2.71 34.63
CA THR A 21 -22.24 3.56 33.60
C THR A 21 -21.35 2.75 32.66
N PHE A 22 -20.75 1.65 33.12
CA PHE A 22 -19.94 0.75 32.28
C PHE A 22 -20.81 -0.05 31.30
N PHE A 23 -22.03 -0.44 31.70
CA PHE A 23 -22.98 -1.12 30.81
C PHE A 23 -23.82 -0.17 29.94
N ALA A 24 -24.08 1.07 30.39
CA ALA A 24 -24.76 2.09 29.58
C ALA A 24 -23.84 2.75 28.53
N ALA A 25 -22.52 2.74 28.74
CA ALA A 25 -21.53 3.19 27.75
C ALA A 25 -21.22 2.13 26.66
N CYS A 26 -21.78 0.92 26.78
CA CYS A 26 -21.81 -0.10 25.72
C CYS A 26 -23.23 -0.27 25.17
N GLN A 27 -23.94 0.82 24.90
CA GLN A 27 -24.83 0.83 23.74
C GLN A 27 -23.99 1.30 22.57
N ASP A 28 -23.19 0.38 22.03
CA ASP A 28 -22.81 0.48 20.63
C ASP A 28 -24.14 0.64 19.88
N ASN A 29 -24.28 1.78 19.20
CA ASN A 29 -25.15 1.83 18.05
C ASN A 29 -24.77 0.63 17.20
N SER A 30 -25.57 -0.42 17.25
CA SER A 30 -25.52 -1.49 16.29
C SER A 30 -25.90 -0.81 14.98
N ILE A 31 -24.88 -0.30 14.30
CA ILE A 31 -24.90 -0.13 12.86
C ILE A 31 -25.13 -1.56 12.40
N VAL A 32 -26.40 -1.92 12.20
CA VAL A 32 -26.77 -3.15 11.54
C VAL A 32 -26.12 -3.02 10.18
N ASP A 33 -25.06 -3.78 9.94
CA ASP A 33 -24.47 -3.88 8.61
C ASP A 33 -25.61 -4.15 7.63
N PRO A 34 -25.69 -3.41 6.52
CA PRO A 34 -26.79 -3.56 5.59
C PRO A 34 -26.90 -5.04 5.19
N GLU A 35 -28.10 -5.60 5.35
CA GLU A 35 -28.33 -7.00 5.04
C GLU A 35 -27.97 -7.26 3.57
N VAL A 36 -27.04 -8.19 3.34
CA VAL A 36 -26.56 -8.53 2.00
C VAL A 36 -27.63 -9.35 1.30
N THR A 37 -28.29 -8.73 0.32
CA THR A 37 -29.45 -9.34 -0.38
C THR A 37 -29.14 -9.78 -1.80
N SER A 38 -27.95 -9.45 -2.32
CA SER A 38 -27.53 -9.81 -3.68
C SER A 38 -26.10 -10.35 -3.74
N ASP A 39 -25.83 -11.16 -4.76
CA ASP A 39 -24.48 -11.68 -5.07
C ASP A 39 -23.46 -10.55 -5.27
N ARG A 40 -23.90 -9.42 -5.85
CA ARG A 40 -23.06 -8.23 -6.03
C ARG A 40 -22.62 -7.63 -4.68
N GLN A 41 -23.58 -7.40 -3.78
CA GLN A 41 -23.28 -6.89 -2.43
C GLN A 41 -22.41 -7.86 -1.63
N ALA A 42 -22.60 -9.18 -1.80
CA ALA A 42 -21.73 -10.17 -1.18
C ALA A 42 -20.29 -10.06 -1.67
N MET A 43 -20.08 -9.86 -2.97
CA MET A 43 -18.75 -9.67 -3.54
C MET A 43 -18.11 -8.33 -3.16
N GLU A 44 -18.90 -7.25 -3.06
CA GLU A 44 -18.46 -5.95 -2.53
C GLU A 44 -17.93 -6.09 -1.09
N LYS A 45 -18.71 -6.75 -0.22
CA LYS A 45 -18.29 -7.03 1.16
C LYS A 45 -17.02 -7.88 1.24
N LEU A 46 -16.91 -8.92 0.41
CA LEU A 46 -15.69 -9.73 0.31
C LEU A 46 -14.46 -8.90 -0.03
N VAL A 47 -14.61 -7.89 -0.90
CA VAL A 47 -13.52 -6.98 -1.29
C VAL A 47 -13.15 -6.04 -0.15
N GLU A 48 -14.13 -5.49 0.56
CA GLU A 48 -13.90 -4.57 1.68
C GLU A 48 -13.17 -5.22 2.85
N GLU A 49 -13.52 -6.47 3.18
CA GLU A 49 -12.93 -7.21 4.29
C GLU A 49 -11.58 -7.87 3.93
N ASP A 50 -11.18 -7.86 2.66
CA ASP A 50 -10.02 -8.62 2.20
C ASP A 50 -8.69 -8.02 2.66
N SER A 51 -7.93 -8.80 3.45
CA SER A 51 -6.63 -8.35 3.97
C SER A 51 -5.60 -8.04 2.88
N VAL A 52 -5.65 -8.73 1.74
CA VAL A 52 -4.68 -8.51 0.65
C VAL A 52 -4.97 -7.23 -0.11
N LEU A 53 -6.24 -6.93 -0.33
CA LEU A 53 -6.63 -5.65 -0.93
C LEU A 53 -6.29 -4.48 0.00
N ASN A 54 -6.50 -4.63 1.30
CA ASN A 54 -6.24 -3.59 2.29
C ASN A 54 -4.76 -3.42 2.68
N SER A 55 -3.91 -4.43 2.48
CA SER A 55 -2.48 -4.35 2.86
C SER A 55 -1.60 -3.46 1.98
N PHE A 56 -2.12 -2.96 0.85
CA PHE A 56 -1.41 -2.03 -0.02
C PHE A 56 -1.37 -0.61 0.59
N GLU A 57 -2.51 -0.10 1.03
CA GLU A 57 -2.68 1.29 1.47
C GLU A 57 -1.70 1.74 2.58
N PRO A 58 -1.37 0.91 3.60
CA PRO A 58 -0.45 1.30 4.65
C PRO A 58 0.95 1.65 4.14
N ASN A 59 1.48 0.95 3.14
CA ASN A 59 2.78 1.28 2.55
C ASN A 59 2.68 2.38 1.49
N PHE A 60 1.49 2.60 0.91
CA PHE A 60 1.27 3.62 -0.12
C PHE A 60 1.17 5.01 0.51
N ASN A 61 0.59 5.12 1.71
CA ASN A 61 0.60 6.36 2.47
C ASN A 61 1.84 6.44 3.38
N GLU A 62 2.83 7.26 3.04
CA GLU A 62 4.13 7.37 3.72
C GLU A 62 4.19 8.46 4.83
N ASP A 63 3.11 8.68 5.57
CA ASP A 63 2.97 9.80 6.51
C ASP A 63 4.11 9.93 7.56
N GLY A 64 4.49 11.17 7.86
CA GLY A 64 5.62 11.58 8.71
C GLY A 64 5.94 13.08 8.59
N GLY A 65 5.14 13.92 9.24
CA GLY A 65 5.03 15.37 8.96
C GLY A 65 6.18 16.27 9.41
N VAL A 66 6.40 17.33 8.61
CA VAL A 66 7.09 18.59 8.97
C VAL A 66 6.34 19.74 8.26
N GLY A 67 6.16 20.86 8.95
CA GLY A 67 5.36 22.02 8.51
C GLY A 67 6.03 22.94 7.47
N PHE A 68 5.21 23.82 6.89
CA PHE A 68 5.43 24.61 5.67
C PHE A 68 6.30 25.89 5.86
N LEU A 69 7.15 26.17 4.87
CA LEU A 69 7.69 27.50 4.51
C LEU A 69 7.59 27.64 2.97
N GLY A 70 7.31 28.86 2.49
CA GLY A 70 6.76 29.16 1.16
C GLY A 70 7.56 28.71 -0.08
N LYS A 71 6.87 28.68 -1.23
CA LYS A 71 7.37 28.29 -2.56
C LYS A 71 8.27 29.35 -3.18
N VAL A 72 9.29 28.92 -3.92
CA VAL A 72 10.18 29.77 -4.74
C VAL A 72 10.62 28.98 -5.97
N ASN A 73 10.18 29.36 -7.18
CA ASN A 73 10.56 28.72 -8.46
C ASN A 73 12.09 28.66 -8.63
N ALA A 74 12.70 27.58 -8.16
CA ALA A 74 14.15 27.38 -8.17
C ALA A 74 14.48 25.90 -7.96
N ASP A 75 15.67 25.51 -8.42
CA ASP A 75 16.24 24.21 -8.10
C ASP A 75 16.34 24.04 -6.57
N ILE A 76 15.94 22.87 -6.09
CA ILE A 76 16.01 22.49 -4.67
C ILE A 76 16.94 21.30 -4.47
N TYR A 77 17.56 21.24 -3.30
CA TYR A 77 18.44 20.15 -2.87
C TYR A 77 17.72 19.30 -1.82
N PRO A 78 17.15 18.14 -2.20
CA PRO A 78 16.29 17.35 -1.34
C PRO A 78 17.08 16.54 -0.31
N PHE A 79 16.66 16.61 0.95
CA PHE A 79 17.14 15.74 2.04
C PHE A 79 16.23 14.54 2.27
N LYS A 80 14.92 14.75 2.20
CA LYS A 80 13.92 13.71 2.49
C LYS A 80 12.69 13.88 1.61
N VAL A 81 12.23 12.77 1.04
CA VAL A 81 11.05 12.73 0.15
C VAL A 81 10.08 11.67 0.67
N TRP A 82 8.84 12.09 0.91
CA TRP A 82 7.74 11.19 1.30
C TRP A 82 6.43 11.72 0.76
N HIS A 83 5.40 10.88 0.68
CA HIS A 83 4.07 11.33 0.29
C HIS A 83 3.00 10.83 1.25
N ARG A 84 1.95 11.63 1.41
CA ARG A 84 0.78 11.25 2.18
C ARG A 84 -0.38 11.02 1.24
N MET A 85 -1.00 9.85 1.33
CA MET A 85 -2.11 9.44 0.47
C MET A 85 -3.38 9.25 1.30
N ARG A 86 -4.50 9.73 0.77
CA ARG A 86 -5.83 9.49 1.31
C ARG A 86 -6.70 8.87 0.23
N LEU A 87 -7.24 7.67 0.49
CA LEU A 87 -8.26 7.08 -0.36
C LEU A 87 -9.51 7.96 -0.33
N VAL A 88 -9.95 8.43 -1.49
CA VAL A 88 -11.14 9.29 -1.63
C VAL A 88 -12.26 8.61 -2.39
N ASN A 89 -11.93 7.62 -3.22
CA ASN A 89 -12.91 6.85 -3.96
C ASN A 89 -12.42 5.42 -4.14
N ARG A 90 -13.33 4.46 -4.00
CA ARG A 90 -13.14 3.05 -4.35
C ARG A 90 -14.31 2.66 -5.23
N ASN A 91 -14.02 2.35 -6.49
CA ASN A 91 -15.01 1.86 -7.43
C ASN A 91 -14.74 0.38 -7.71
N LEU A 92 -15.79 -0.45 -7.60
CA LEU A 92 -15.74 -1.87 -7.94
C LEU A 92 -16.75 -2.14 -9.05
N THR A 93 -16.26 -2.52 -10.22
CA THR A 93 -17.09 -3.07 -11.29
C THR A 93 -17.03 -4.59 -11.21
N ILE A 94 -18.16 -5.26 -11.39
CA ILE A 94 -18.27 -6.72 -11.38
C ILE A 94 -19.09 -7.16 -12.59
N ASP A 95 -18.52 -8.09 -13.36
CA ASP A 95 -19.17 -8.80 -14.45
C ASP A 95 -19.32 -10.29 -14.09
N ILE A 96 -20.57 -10.76 -14.02
CA ILE A 96 -20.90 -12.13 -13.60
C ILE A 96 -21.11 -12.99 -14.85
N GLN A 97 -20.28 -14.02 -15.01
CA GLN A 97 -20.33 -14.98 -16.10
C GLN A 97 -20.58 -16.39 -15.54
N GLY A 98 -21.86 -16.67 -15.28
CA GLY A 98 -22.29 -17.97 -14.74
C GLY A 98 -21.83 -18.21 -13.30
N ASP A 99 -20.86 -19.10 -13.12
CA ASP A 99 -20.28 -19.47 -11.81
C ASP A 99 -18.92 -18.81 -11.56
N THR A 100 -18.49 -17.91 -12.45
CA THR A 100 -17.30 -17.06 -12.28
C THR A 100 -17.73 -15.60 -12.39
N ALA A 101 -17.08 -14.70 -11.67
CA ALA A 101 -17.24 -13.26 -11.86
C ALA A 101 -15.89 -12.57 -11.90
N TYR A 102 -15.78 -11.55 -12.74
CA TYR A 102 -14.58 -10.75 -12.95
C TYR A 102 -14.84 -9.35 -12.40
N GLY A 103 -14.01 -8.92 -11.46
CA GLY A 103 -14.09 -7.60 -10.86
C GLY A 103 -12.88 -6.75 -11.18
N VAL A 104 -13.08 -5.44 -11.30
CA VAL A 104 -12.01 -4.44 -11.36
C VAL A 104 -12.21 -3.46 -10.22
N VAL A 105 -11.24 -3.40 -9.31
CA VAL A 105 -11.18 -2.39 -8.25
C VAL A 105 -10.30 -1.24 -8.72
N THR A 106 -10.87 -0.05 -8.71
CA THR A 106 -10.17 1.20 -8.99
C THR A 106 -10.24 2.09 -7.76
N ASN A 107 -9.10 2.26 -7.09
CA ASN A 107 -8.94 3.14 -5.95
C ASN A 107 -8.36 4.48 -6.42
N THR A 108 -9.02 5.59 -6.10
CA THR A 108 -8.50 6.94 -6.33
C THR A 108 -8.03 7.54 -5.00
N PHE A 109 -6.80 8.03 -4.99
CA PHE A 109 -6.15 8.66 -3.87
C PHE A 109 -5.88 10.13 -4.16
N GLU A 110 -6.16 10.97 -3.18
CA GLU A 110 -5.60 12.32 -3.11
C GLU A 110 -4.28 12.27 -2.33
N GLY A 111 -3.23 12.78 -2.96
CA GLY A 111 -1.87 12.75 -2.46
C GLY A 111 -1.29 14.13 -2.23
N ILE A 112 -0.36 14.24 -1.28
CA ILE A 112 0.57 15.37 -1.18
C ILE A 112 1.98 14.79 -1.11
N LEU A 113 2.82 15.14 -2.07
CA LEU A 113 4.25 14.86 -2.05
C LEU A 113 4.95 15.94 -1.24
N PHE A 114 5.71 15.51 -0.24
CA PHE A 114 6.52 16.37 0.62
C PHE A 114 7.99 16.17 0.31
N ILE A 115 8.70 17.29 0.17
CA ILE A 115 10.14 17.31 -0.06
C ILE A 115 10.74 18.26 0.97
N ALA A 116 11.42 17.70 1.99
CA ALA A 116 12.26 18.50 2.86
C ALA A 116 13.56 18.78 2.13
N ALA A 117 13.83 20.05 1.85
CA ALA A 117 14.92 20.50 0.99
C ALA A 117 15.54 21.79 1.51
N THR A 118 16.53 22.28 0.77
CA THR A 118 17.09 23.62 0.87
C THR A 118 17.28 24.19 -0.54
N TYR A 119 17.36 25.51 -0.64
CA TYR A 119 17.82 26.18 -1.85
C TYR A 119 19.35 26.41 -1.85
N ASP A 120 20.05 26.19 -0.72
CA ASP A 120 21.51 26.28 -0.64
C ASP A 120 22.17 24.91 -0.88
N PRO A 121 22.94 24.72 -1.97
CA PRO A 121 23.62 23.45 -2.25
C PRO A 121 24.58 22.99 -1.14
N ASN A 122 25.04 23.90 -0.28
CA ASN A 122 26.00 23.61 0.78
C ASN A 122 25.35 23.38 2.15
N ALA A 123 24.02 23.50 2.26
CA ALA A 123 23.36 23.29 3.53
C ALA A 123 23.51 21.83 3.97
N THR A 124 23.60 21.61 5.28
CA THR A 124 23.67 20.27 5.88
C THR A 124 22.36 19.85 6.54
N THR A 125 21.39 20.77 6.58
CA THR A 125 20.05 20.56 7.13
C THR A 125 19.01 21.20 6.22
N PRO A 126 17.80 20.61 6.09
CA PRO A 126 16.72 21.22 5.35
C PRO A 126 16.21 22.49 6.06
N ASP A 127 15.90 23.52 5.28
CA ASP A 127 15.30 24.77 5.75
C ASP A 127 13.88 24.99 5.20
N THR A 128 13.46 24.16 4.22
CA THR A 128 12.22 24.31 3.47
C THR A 128 11.51 22.97 3.33
N VAL A 129 10.19 23.01 3.27
CA VAL A 129 9.34 21.84 2.95
C VAL A 129 8.42 22.19 1.79
N VAL A 130 8.72 21.62 0.62
CA VAL A 130 7.89 21.75 -0.58
C VAL A 130 6.76 20.74 -0.53
N GLN A 131 5.55 21.19 -0.89
CA GLN A 131 4.34 20.37 -0.93
C GLN A 131 3.71 20.43 -2.31
N LYS A 132 3.48 19.27 -2.91
CA LYS A 132 2.89 19.14 -4.25
C LYS A 132 1.66 18.24 -4.17
N PRO A 133 0.45 18.80 -4.30
CA PRO A 133 -0.76 18.00 -4.36
C PRO A 133 -0.81 17.23 -5.69
N PHE A 134 -1.34 16.01 -5.65
CA PHE A 134 -1.52 15.17 -6.83
C PHE A 134 -2.66 14.17 -6.61
N THR A 135 -3.14 13.59 -7.71
CA THR A 135 -4.10 12.50 -7.67
C THR A 135 -3.43 11.25 -8.20
N SER A 136 -3.67 10.11 -7.56
CA SER A 136 -3.21 8.82 -8.04
C SER A 136 -4.34 7.82 -8.12
N THR A 137 -4.33 6.99 -9.16
CA THR A 137 -5.28 5.89 -9.34
C THR A 137 -4.53 4.58 -9.27
N VAL A 138 -5.09 3.60 -8.55
CA VAL A 138 -4.56 2.24 -8.42
C VAL A 138 -5.62 1.24 -8.87
N THR A 139 -5.28 0.34 -9.77
CA THR A 139 -6.18 -0.69 -10.32
C THR A 139 -5.76 -2.11 -9.92
N ARG A 140 -6.76 -2.96 -9.67
CA ARG A 140 -6.58 -4.40 -9.43
C ARG A 140 -7.72 -5.20 -10.06
N ASN A 141 -7.38 -6.34 -10.64
CA ASN A 141 -8.33 -7.32 -11.11
C ASN A 141 -8.59 -8.38 -10.04
N ILE A 142 -9.85 -8.81 -9.93
CA ILE A 142 -10.30 -9.82 -8.96
C ILE A 142 -11.10 -10.87 -9.70
N ILE A 143 -10.84 -12.14 -9.40
CA ILE A 143 -11.63 -13.27 -9.90
C ILE A 143 -12.39 -13.86 -8.72
N PHE A 144 -13.71 -13.93 -8.85
CA PHE A 144 -14.60 -14.59 -7.91
C PHE A 144 -15.10 -15.90 -8.50
N VAL A 145 -15.31 -16.90 -7.63
CA VAL A 145 -15.93 -18.17 -7.99
C VAL A 145 -17.12 -18.44 -7.10
N LYS A 146 -18.16 -19.01 -7.70
CA LYS A 146 -19.33 -19.47 -6.96
C LYS A 146 -19.02 -20.83 -6.34
N ILE A 147 -19.24 -20.95 -5.05
CA ILE A 147 -18.99 -22.15 -4.25
C ILE A 147 -20.28 -22.81 -3.73
N ASP A 148 -21.39 -22.08 -3.73
CA ASP A 148 -22.68 -22.58 -3.25
C ASP A 148 -23.85 -21.80 -3.88
N ARG A 149 -25.08 -22.28 -3.65
CA ARG A 149 -26.35 -21.68 -4.13
C ARG A 149 -27.37 -21.64 -2.99
N ASN A 150 -27.00 -20.96 -1.91
CA ASN A 150 -27.85 -20.71 -0.75
C ASN A 150 -28.69 -19.44 -0.92
N ALA A 151 -29.77 -19.34 -0.14
CA ALA A 151 -30.57 -18.13 -0.03
C ALA A 151 -29.79 -16.95 0.60
N ASN A 152 -28.66 -17.21 1.28
CA ASN A 152 -27.74 -16.19 1.76
C ASN A 152 -26.59 -15.99 0.74
N PRO A 153 -26.55 -14.87 -0.01
CA PRO A 153 -25.54 -14.61 -1.03
C PRO A 153 -24.10 -14.55 -0.51
N GLU A 154 -23.87 -14.15 0.75
CA GLU A 154 -22.53 -14.05 1.34
C GLU A 154 -21.78 -15.39 1.34
N ARG A 155 -22.51 -16.49 1.35
CA ARG A 155 -21.94 -17.84 1.37
C ARG A 155 -21.72 -18.42 -0.01
N ASN A 156 -22.24 -17.77 -1.05
CA ASN A 156 -22.25 -18.31 -2.40
C ASN A 156 -20.97 -18.02 -3.17
N TRP A 157 -20.25 -16.95 -2.82
CA TRP A 157 -19.10 -16.47 -3.58
C TRP A 157 -17.83 -16.44 -2.73
N ARG A 158 -16.67 -16.59 -3.38
CA ARG A 158 -15.36 -16.36 -2.79
C ARG A 158 -14.40 -15.74 -3.78
N ILE A 159 -13.43 -15.00 -3.27
CA ILE A 159 -12.28 -14.54 -4.05
C ILE A 159 -11.36 -15.74 -4.35
N ALA A 160 -11.14 -16.01 -5.63
CA ALA A 160 -10.25 -17.03 -6.14
C ALA A 160 -8.84 -16.48 -6.42
N ALA A 161 -8.77 -15.30 -7.02
CA ALA A 161 -7.51 -14.67 -7.38
C ALA A 161 -7.60 -13.14 -7.34
N ILE A 162 -6.46 -12.50 -7.06
CA ILE A 162 -6.32 -11.05 -7.01
C ILE A 162 -5.04 -10.68 -7.78
N SER A 163 -5.09 -9.69 -8.67
CA SER A 163 -3.91 -9.20 -9.36
C SER A 163 -3.04 -8.31 -8.47
N LEU A 164 -1.83 -8.01 -8.94
CA LEU A 164 -1.02 -6.99 -8.30
C LEU A 164 -1.62 -5.59 -8.55
N PRO A 165 -1.45 -4.65 -7.61
CA PRO A 165 -1.85 -3.27 -7.81
C PRO A 165 -0.82 -2.55 -8.68
N GLU A 166 -1.35 -1.86 -9.68
CA GLU A 166 -0.65 -0.94 -10.56
C GLU A 166 -1.30 0.42 -10.39
N GLY A 167 -0.52 1.48 -10.41
CA GLY A 167 -1.08 2.80 -10.26
C GLY A 167 -0.04 3.90 -10.35
N GLY A 168 -0.48 5.12 -10.13
CA GLY A 168 0.38 6.28 -10.36
C GLY A 168 -0.46 7.50 -10.68
N THR A 169 0.19 8.55 -11.18
CA THR A 169 -0.47 9.78 -11.66
C THR A 169 -0.93 9.66 -13.12
N GLN A 170 -0.77 8.50 -13.75
CA GLN A 170 -1.12 8.23 -15.15
C GLN A 170 -0.33 9.11 -16.14
N SER A 171 0.88 9.53 -15.77
CA SER A 171 1.78 10.26 -16.69
C SER A 171 2.43 9.27 -17.66
N PRO A 172 2.45 9.53 -18.98
CA PRO A 172 3.15 8.68 -19.94
C PRO A 172 4.68 8.88 -19.92
N ASN A 173 5.18 9.82 -19.12
CA ASN A 173 6.61 10.19 -19.11
C ASN A 173 7.46 9.26 -18.25
N ILE A 174 6.85 8.41 -17.44
CA ILE A 174 7.53 7.39 -16.64
C ILE A 174 6.66 6.15 -16.55
N ASP A 175 7.23 4.99 -16.85
CA ASP A 175 6.49 3.73 -16.84
C ASP A 175 7.39 2.59 -16.38
N ILE A 176 6.96 1.84 -15.35
CA ILE A 176 7.67 0.65 -14.90
C ILE A 176 7.29 -0.47 -15.87
N THR A 177 8.26 -1.05 -16.56
CA THR A 177 7.98 -2.07 -17.58
C THR A 177 8.20 -3.48 -17.06
N LYS A 178 9.10 -3.63 -16.08
CA LYS A 178 9.40 -4.95 -15.50
C LYS A 178 9.96 -4.84 -14.11
N PHE A 179 9.50 -5.76 -13.26
CA PHE A 179 10.03 -5.98 -11.93
C PHE A 179 10.56 -7.41 -11.84
N THR A 180 11.78 -7.55 -11.31
CA THR A 180 12.39 -8.85 -11.03
C THR A 180 12.84 -8.90 -9.57
N ALA A 181 12.46 -9.94 -8.84
CA ALA A 181 13.02 -10.24 -7.53
C ALA A 181 13.83 -11.55 -7.59
N PHE A 182 15.10 -11.48 -7.19
CA PHE A 182 16.00 -12.60 -7.08
C PHE A 182 15.97 -13.13 -5.64
N LEU A 183 15.36 -14.30 -5.46
CA LEU A 183 15.13 -14.90 -4.15
C LEU A 183 16.37 -15.66 -3.67
N PRO A 184 16.60 -15.75 -2.35
CA PRO A 184 17.78 -16.43 -1.78
C PRO A 184 17.89 -17.91 -2.13
N ASN A 185 16.78 -18.56 -2.48
CA ASN A 185 16.73 -19.96 -2.88
C ASN A 185 17.16 -20.19 -4.35
N GLY A 186 17.50 -19.12 -5.08
CA GLY A 186 17.86 -19.17 -6.50
C GLY A 186 16.68 -18.96 -7.45
N ASP A 187 15.45 -18.88 -6.93
CA ASP A 187 14.28 -18.61 -7.76
C ASP A 187 14.21 -17.13 -8.15
N THR A 188 13.55 -16.84 -9.26
CA THR A 188 13.28 -15.47 -9.70
C THR A 188 11.78 -15.25 -9.88
N LEU A 189 11.28 -14.19 -9.27
CA LEU A 189 9.96 -13.65 -9.58
C LEU A 189 10.11 -12.60 -10.67
N ILE A 190 9.41 -12.74 -11.79
CA ILE A 190 9.38 -11.76 -12.87
C ILE A 190 7.94 -11.30 -13.09
N ILE A 191 7.74 -9.99 -13.11
CA ILE A 191 6.44 -9.34 -13.33
C ILE A 191 6.64 -8.29 -14.42
N THR A 192 5.87 -8.37 -15.50
CA THR A 192 5.87 -7.40 -16.62
C THR A 192 4.55 -6.65 -16.75
N SER A 193 3.52 -7.12 -16.07
CA SER A 193 2.19 -6.50 -16.00
C SER A 193 1.59 -6.87 -14.65
N PRO A 194 1.43 -5.92 -13.71
CA PRO A 194 0.89 -6.22 -12.40
C PRO A 194 -0.56 -6.72 -12.48
N ASN A 195 -1.35 -6.15 -13.39
CA ASN A 195 -2.76 -6.48 -13.59
C ASN A 195 -2.98 -7.87 -14.25
N ASP A 196 -1.94 -8.44 -14.90
CA ASP A 196 -1.96 -9.82 -15.43
C ASP A 196 -1.34 -10.86 -14.48
N TYR A 197 -0.72 -10.41 -13.39
CA TYR A 197 -0.08 -11.30 -12.41
C TYR A 197 -1.04 -11.59 -11.25
N TYR A 198 -1.54 -12.84 -11.19
CA TYR A 198 -2.56 -13.23 -10.22
C TYR A 198 -2.00 -14.02 -9.03
N LEU A 199 -2.33 -13.55 -7.84
CA LEU A 199 -2.17 -14.23 -6.57
C LEU A 199 -3.35 -15.18 -6.39
N ILE A 200 -3.10 -16.48 -6.53
CA ILE A 200 -4.15 -17.49 -6.47
C ILE A 200 -4.29 -17.98 -5.04
N ARG A 201 -5.51 -17.85 -4.49
CA ARG A 201 -5.85 -18.35 -3.16
C ARG A 201 -5.94 -19.86 -3.17
N ASN A 202 -5.25 -20.50 -2.24
CA ASN A 202 -5.45 -21.91 -1.94
C ASN A 202 -6.39 -22.05 -0.75
N TRP A 203 -7.61 -22.51 -1.03
CA TRP A 203 -8.67 -22.58 -0.01
C TRP A 203 -8.45 -23.65 1.06
N GLN A 204 -7.62 -24.68 0.80
CA GLN A 204 -7.27 -25.70 1.81
C GLN A 204 -6.11 -25.29 2.70
N HIS A 205 -5.28 -24.34 2.25
CA HIS A 205 -4.09 -23.89 2.95
C HIS A 205 -3.96 -22.38 2.77
N TRP A 206 -4.59 -21.61 3.65
CA TRP A 206 -4.62 -20.14 3.60
C TRP A 206 -3.21 -19.49 3.64
N TRP A 207 -2.17 -20.24 4.03
CA TRP A 207 -0.76 -19.84 4.00
C TRP A 207 0.01 -20.27 2.74
N ARG A 208 -0.61 -21.04 1.81
CA ARG A 208 -0.01 -21.53 0.56
C ARG A 208 -0.66 -20.89 -0.65
N TRP A 209 -0.59 -19.58 -0.72
CA TRP A 209 -0.95 -18.89 -1.95
C TRP A 209 0.07 -19.26 -3.03
N ARG A 210 -0.41 -19.49 -4.25
CA ARG A 210 0.50 -19.70 -5.38
C ARG A 210 0.95 -18.34 -5.88
N HIS A 211 2.19 -18.28 -6.36
CA HIS A 211 2.77 -17.07 -6.96
C HIS A 211 2.98 -15.90 -5.99
N ILE A 212 3.22 -16.19 -4.69
CA ILE A 212 3.73 -15.20 -3.74
C ILE A 212 5.12 -15.63 -3.28
N PRO A 213 6.13 -14.76 -3.36
CA PRO A 213 7.42 -14.99 -2.72
C PRO A 213 7.25 -15.20 -1.22
N VAL A 214 7.73 -16.34 -0.72
CA VAL A 214 7.76 -16.65 0.70
C VAL A 214 9.17 -16.39 1.22
N LEU A 215 9.29 -15.45 2.13
CA LEU A 215 10.56 -15.00 2.69
C LEU A 215 10.66 -15.37 4.16
N GLN A 216 11.86 -15.66 4.63
CA GLN A 216 12.13 -15.76 6.06
C GLN A 216 12.47 -14.36 6.61
N PRO A 217 12.19 -14.10 7.90
CA PRO A 217 12.64 -12.87 8.55
C PRO A 217 14.16 -12.70 8.41
N GLY A 218 14.60 -11.50 8.03
CA GLY A 218 16.03 -11.21 7.88
C GLY A 218 16.68 -11.68 6.58
N GLN A 219 15.96 -12.39 5.70
CA GLN A 219 16.51 -12.77 4.39
C GLN A 219 16.59 -11.57 3.44
N GLU A 220 17.75 -11.35 2.84
CA GLU A 220 17.95 -10.30 1.85
C GLU A 220 17.52 -10.77 0.47
N VAL A 221 16.76 -9.93 -0.23
CA VAL A 221 16.27 -10.18 -1.59
C VAL A 221 16.74 -9.03 -2.47
N LEU A 222 17.36 -9.37 -3.61
CA LEU A 222 17.74 -8.37 -4.62
C LEU A 222 16.55 -8.10 -5.53
N LEU A 223 16.25 -6.82 -5.71
CA LEU A 223 15.20 -6.33 -6.60
C LEU A 223 15.83 -5.59 -7.76
N ARG A 224 15.29 -5.81 -8.95
CA ARG A 224 15.59 -5.08 -10.16
C ARG A 224 14.31 -4.51 -10.75
N VAL A 225 14.33 -3.22 -11.03
CA VAL A 225 13.24 -2.50 -11.69
C VAL A 225 13.75 -2.00 -13.03
N GLU A 226 13.06 -2.36 -14.09
CA GLU A 226 13.28 -1.84 -15.43
C GLU A 226 12.12 -0.89 -15.72
N LEU A 227 12.43 0.31 -16.22
CA LEU A 227 11.45 1.34 -16.50
C LEU A 227 11.82 2.12 -17.76
N THR A 228 10.86 2.79 -18.35
CA THR A 228 11.06 3.79 -19.39
C THR A 228 10.81 5.18 -18.82
N SER A 229 11.61 6.15 -19.23
CA SER A 229 11.48 7.54 -18.82
C SER A 229 11.69 8.47 -20.00
N ALA A 230 10.89 9.54 -20.08
CA ALA A 230 11.06 10.58 -21.10
C ALA A 230 12.32 11.45 -20.88
N TYR A 231 12.99 11.28 -19.74
CA TYR A 231 14.09 12.12 -19.29
C TYR A 231 15.40 11.33 -19.25
N SER A 232 16.51 11.95 -19.65
CA SER A 232 17.84 11.33 -19.61
C SER A 232 18.42 11.21 -18.19
N ASP A 233 18.00 12.14 -17.32
CA ASP A 233 18.44 12.24 -15.93
C ASP A 233 18.09 11.01 -15.09
N THR A 234 18.82 10.77 -14.00
CA THR A 234 18.51 9.66 -13.08
C THR A 234 17.21 9.92 -12.32
N ASP A 235 16.20 9.06 -12.53
CA ASP A 235 14.93 9.10 -11.82
C ASP A 235 15.05 8.68 -10.35
N PHE A 236 14.11 9.14 -9.55
CA PHE A 236 13.97 8.83 -8.14
C PHE A 236 13.10 7.57 -7.95
N VAL A 237 13.73 6.41 -7.92
CA VAL A 237 13.06 5.12 -7.72
C VAL A 237 13.22 4.66 -6.28
N THR A 238 12.11 4.29 -5.62
CA THR A 238 12.11 3.89 -4.21
C THR A 238 11.26 2.67 -3.95
N ILE A 239 11.56 1.97 -2.86
CA ILE A 239 10.72 0.90 -2.32
C ILE A 239 10.32 1.25 -0.89
N THR A 240 9.02 1.19 -0.59
CA THR A 240 8.46 1.31 0.74
C THR A 240 7.86 -0.02 1.17
N PHE A 241 8.24 -0.54 2.33
CA PHE A 241 7.85 -1.88 2.75
C PHE A 241 7.77 -2.06 4.27
N GLY A 242 7.07 -3.13 4.64
CA GLY A 242 7.07 -3.69 5.97
C GLY A 242 5.99 -3.13 6.89
N ALA A 243 5.26 -2.08 6.50
CA ALA A 243 4.23 -1.51 7.36
C ALA A 243 3.25 -2.58 7.87
N ASP A 244 2.92 -2.52 9.15
CA ASP A 244 1.88 -3.37 9.71
C ASP A 244 0.48 -2.84 9.32
N ARG A 245 -0.58 -3.51 9.78
CA ARG A 245 -1.96 -3.10 9.53
C ARG A 245 -2.31 -1.69 10.02
N PHE A 246 -1.51 -1.11 10.89
CA PHE A 246 -1.68 0.24 11.43
C PHE A 246 -0.78 1.27 10.72
N GLY A 247 -0.06 0.88 9.66
CA GLY A 247 0.88 1.75 8.96
C GLY A 247 2.20 1.97 9.71
N MET A 248 2.45 1.21 10.77
CA MET A 248 3.59 1.45 11.64
C MET A 248 4.85 0.80 11.11
N HIS A 249 5.96 1.38 11.54
CA HIS A 249 7.31 0.91 11.33
C HIS A 249 7.77 0.90 9.85
N ARG A 250 7.03 1.36 8.84
CA ARG A 250 7.47 1.38 7.43
C ARG A 250 8.98 1.67 7.22
N LEU A 251 9.62 0.97 6.30
CA LEU A 251 10.97 1.28 5.84
C LEU A 251 10.93 1.73 4.39
N LYS A 252 11.79 2.67 4.04
CA LYS A 252 11.94 3.18 2.67
C LYS A 252 13.40 3.12 2.25
N LYS A 253 13.66 2.62 1.04
CA LYS A 253 14.98 2.60 0.41
C LYS A 253 14.91 3.17 -1.01
N ARG A 254 15.98 3.79 -1.47
CA ARG A 254 16.12 4.31 -2.84
C ARG A 254 16.91 3.31 -3.68
N PHE A 255 16.50 3.03 -4.90
CA PHE A 255 17.26 2.20 -5.82
C PHE A 255 18.47 2.94 -6.38
N GLU A 256 19.47 2.18 -6.79
CA GLU A 256 20.65 2.66 -7.50
C GLU A 256 20.49 2.40 -8.99
N LEU A 257 20.81 3.40 -9.82
CA LEU A 257 20.79 3.25 -11.28
C LEU A 257 21.98 2.39 -11.71
N ILE A 258 21.69 1.30 -12.42
CA ILE A 258 22.71 0.39 -12.98
C ILE A 258 23.00 0.73 -14.43
N SER A 259 21.97 1.04 -15.22
CA SER A 259 22.12 1.40 -16.63
C SER A 259 21.02 2.33 -17.11
N SER A 260 21.34 3.19 -18.08
CA SER A 260 20.40 4.05 -18.80
C SER A 260 20.80 4.04 -20.28
N THR A 261 19.90 3.58 -21.14
CA THR A 261 20.13 3.48 -22.59
C THR A 261 19.05 4.24 -23.36
N PRO A 262 19.42 5.15 -24.27
CA PRO A 262 18.44 5.84 -25.12
C PRO A 262 17.68 4.84 -26.01
N ASN A 263 16.35 4.99 -26.05
CA ASN A 263 15.43 4.21 -26.86
C ASN A 263 14.45 5.15 -27.58
N GLY A 264 14.85 5.64 -28.74
CA GLY A 264 14.10 6.66 -29.48
C GLY A 264 14.01 7.98 -28.70
N ASN A 265 12.79 8.36 -28.31
CA ASN A 265 12.54 9.57 -27.50
C ASN A 265 12.51 9.29 -26.00
N LEU A 266 12.68 8.03 -25.59
CA LEU A 266 12.67 7.59 -24.20
C LEU A 266 14.06 7.06 -23.80
N TYR A 267 14.19 6.75 -22.52
CA TYR A 267 15.37 6.13 -21.92
C TYR A 267 14.94 4.88 -21.17
N ASP A 268 15.47 3.74 -21.57
CA ASP A 268 15.31 2.49 -20.84
C ASP A 268 16.31 2.48 -19.69
N LYS A 269 15.82 2.34 -18.46
CA LYS A 269 16.64 2.41 -17.25
C LYS A 269 16.46 1.16 -16.40
N VAL A 270 17.56 0.75 -15.78
CA VAL A 270 17.61 -0.40 -14.88
C VAL A 270 18.10 0.06 -13.51
N TYR A 271 17.34 -0.27 -12.49
CA TYR A 271 17.57 0.10 -11.11
C TYR A 271 17.66 -1.14 -10.23
N GLU A 272 18.55 -1.14 -9.24
CA GLU A 272 18.69 -2.24 -8.28
C GLU A 272 18.66 -1.77 -6.82
N GLN A 273 18.10 -2.62 -5.95
CA GLN A 273 18.11 -2.41 -4.51
C GLN A 273 17.88 -3.75 -3.80
N THR A 274 18.44 -3.90 -2.61
CA THR A 274 18.13 -5.02 -1.73
C THR A 274 17.10 -4.64 -0.68
N PHE A 275 16.20 -5.56 -0.37
CA PHE A 275 15.30 -5.40 0.77
C PHE A 275 15.39 -6.60 1.69
N THR A 276 15.14 -6.33 2.97
CA THR A 276 15.20 -7.34 4.03
C THR A 276 13.91 -7.26 4.83
N PRO A 277 13.04 -8.28 4.75
CA PRO A 277 11.87 -8.35 5.61
C PRO A 277 12.29 -8.34 7.06
N ARG A 278 11.45 -7.73 7.88
CA ARG A 278 11.85 -7.43 9.24
C ARG A 278 11.81 -8.65 10.15
N PRO A 279 12.67 -8.67 11.18
CA PRO A 279 12.49 -9.59 12.29
C PRO A 279 11.09 -9.38 12.90
N LEU A 280 10.35 -10.47 13.12
CA LEU A 280 9.03 -10.49 13.76
C LEU A 280 7.85 -9.90 12.95
N ALA A 281 8.07 -9.50 11.70
CA ALA A 281 6.96 -9.22 10.78
C ALA A 281 6.45 -10.56 10.22
N PHE A 282 5.23 -10.95 10.54
CA PHE A 282 4.64 -12.21 10.07
C PHE A 282 3.37 -11.96 9.28
N GLY A 283 3.19 -12.73 8.21
CA GLY A 283 1.99 -12.66 7.38
C GLY A 283 2.25 -12.01 6.03
N PHE A 284 1.19 -11.41 5.49
CA PHE A 284 1.15 -10.91 4.12
C PHE A 284 1.35 -9.40 4.07
N PHE A 285 2.21 -8.96 3.17
CA PHE A 285 2.59 -7.55 3.00
C PHE A 285 2.68 -7.19 1.52
N HIS A 286 2.52 -5.90 1.22
CA HIS A 286 2.94 -5.32 -0.05
C HIS A 286 4.16 -4.45 0.16
N ALA A 287 5.19 -4.68 -0.64
CA ALA A 287 6.19 -3.66 -0.90
C ALA A 287 5.70 -2.78 -2.04
N ILE A 288 5.99 -1.49 -2.02
CA ILE A 288 5.55 -0.57 -3.05
C ILE A 288 6.77 0.05 -3.69
N VAL A 289 6.92 -0.17 -4.98
CA VAL A 289 7.92 0.48 -5.80
C VAL A 289 7.30 1.72 -6.39
N ASN A 290 7.89 2.89 -6.12
CA ASN A 290 7.50 4.16 -6.71
C ASN A 290 8.64 4.64 -7.61
N ALA A 291 8.32 5.01 -8.85
CA ALA A 291 9.23 5.63 -9.79
C ALA A 291 8.77 7.06 -10.07
N THR A 292 9.65 8.04 -9.90
CA THR A 292 9.34 9.46 -10.09
C THR A 292 10.49 10.13 -10.85
N PRO A 293 10.23 10.92 -11.91
CA PRO A 293 11.28 11.64 -12.61
C PRO A 293 12.05 12.61 -11.71
N LYS A 294 13.31 12.89 -12.05
CA LYS A 294 14.18 13.78 -11.27
C LYS A 294 13.55 15.16 -11.04
N GLN A 295 13.04 15.81 -12.08
CA GLN A 295 12.51 17.17 -11.94
C GLN A 295 11.34 17.29 -10.96
N VAL A 296 10.55 16.21 -10.76
CA VAL A 296 9.49 16.20 -9.75
C VAL A 296 10.05 16.36 -8.33
N ILE A 297 11.29 15.92 -8.10
CA ILE A 297 11.94 15.95 -6.78
C ILE A 297 12.87 17.15 -6.61
N PHE A 298 13.50 17.62 -7.69
CA PHE A 298 14.56 18.63 -7.65
C PHE A 298 14.13 20.03 -8.10
N ASP A 299 12.92 20.19 -8.64
CA ASP A 299 12.30 21.50 -8.90
C ASP A 299 11.06 21.61 -8.01
N ASP A 300 10.81 22.75 -7.37
CA ASP A 300 9.69 22.93 -6.45
C ASP A 300 8.34 23.16 -7.14
N SER A 301 8.34 23.35 -8.47
CA SER A 301 7.19 23.72 -9.28
C SER A 301 6.65 22.61 -10.19
N THR A 302 7.52 21.68 -10.65
CA THR A 302 7.13 20.56 -11.51
C THR A 302 5.98 19.76 -10.88
N PRO A 303 4.85 19.53 -11.59
CA PRO A 303 3.77 18.65 -11.14
C PRO A 303 4.25 17.23 -10.79
N VAL A 304 3.53 16.54 -9.91
CA VAL A 304 3.91 15.16 -9.56
C VAL A 304 3.60 14.22 -10.71
N GLU A 305 4.63 13.52 -11.15
CA GLU A 305 4.55 12.41 -12.08
C GLU A 305 5.12 11.17 -11.41
N MET A 306 4.34 10.11 -11.28
CA MET A 306 4.75 8.91 -10.56
C MET A 306 4.07 7.67 -11.13
N GLU A 307 4.84 6.59 -11.23
CA GLU A 307 4.34 5.23 -11.47
C GLU A 307 4.62 4.36 -10.24
N SER A 308 3.72 3.43 -9.92
CA SER A 308 3.67 2.75 -8.63
C SER A 308 3.17 1.31 -8.76
N TRP A 309 4.01 0.35 -8.40
CA TRP A 309 3.67 -1.07 -8.40
C TRP A 309 3.69 -1.63 -6.99
N GLY A 310 2.67 -2.38 -6.60
CA GLY A 310 2.68 -3.14 -5.35
C GLY A 310 3.09 -4.60 -5.55
N VAL A 311 4.18 -4.99 -4.92
CA VAL A 311 4.70 -6.36 -4.99
C VAL A 311 4.42 -7.08 -3.68
N PRO A 312 3.62 -8.16 -3.70
CA PRO A 312 3.26 -8.90 -2.51
C PRO A 312 4.39 -9.81 -2.09
N TYR A 313 4.53 -10.01 -0.79
CA TYR A 313 5.40 -11.02 -0.22
C TYR A 313 4.80 -11.55 1.08
N PHE A 314 5.12 -12.80 1.39
CA PHE A 314 4.72 -13.42 2.64
C PHE A 314 5.94 -13.66 3.51
N VAL A 315 5.89 -13.21 4.77
CA VAL A 315 6.95 -13.50 5.74
C VAL A 315 6.50 -14.63 6.64
N ARG A 316 7.23 -15.74 6.58
CA ARG A 316 6.92 -16.95 7.35
C ARG A 316 7.27 -16.77 8.83
N PRO A 317 6.43 -17.26 9.77
CA PRO A 317 6.84 -17.41 11.16
C PRO A 317 8.11 -18.25 11.28
N LEU A 318 9.02 -17.85 12.17
CA LEU A 318 10.14 -18.72 12.55
C LEU A 318 9.56 -19.99 13.19
N PRO A 319 10.13 -21.17 12.88
CA PRO A 319 9.69 -22.44 13.46
C PRO A 319 9.88 -22.51 14.98
#